data_AF-A0ABD2Z3M8-F1
#
_entry.id   AF-A0ABD2Z3M8-F1
#
_cell.length_a   1.000
_cell.length_b   1.000
_cell.length_c   1.000
_cell.angle_alpha   90.00
_cell.angle_beta   90.00
_cell.angle_gamma   90.00
#
_symmetry.space_group_name_H-M   'P 1'
#
loop_
_entity.id
_entity.type
_entity.pdbx_description
1 polymer ?
#
loop_
_entity_poly.entity_id
_entity_poly.type
_entity_poly.pdbx_seq_one_letter_code
_entity_poly.pdbx_strand_id
1 'polypeptide(L)'
;MLKHLVIEKCQDVKSIQIHNSNIVSLRISEVENLILINVPKLTEVVVIEQICNNWSRVFSQLSCCLSQLEKFSLVTVFPQELMKDSEFPELSKLKFLRMNVGAWKDHSLMVLTSMIKACPCLERFVLQLCRMGILQTNRETEGGAECTHKYLKSDRVFWILWPY
;
A
#
# COMPACT_ATOMS: atom_id res chain seq x y z
N MET A 1 -0.16 8.80 -26.72
CA MET A 1 -0.60 7.50 -26.14
C MET A 1 -0.60 7.63 -24.62
N LEU A 2 -1.66 7.20 -23.94
CA LEU A 2 -1.79 7.29 -22.48
C LEU A 2 -0.84 6.29 -21.80
N LYS A 3 0.03 6.77 -20.90
CA LYS A 3 0.98 5.94 -20.13
C LYS A 3 0.66 5.87 -18.64
N HIS A 4 0.04 6.91 -18.10
CA HIS A 4 -0.27 7.05 -16.68
C HIS A 4 -1.77 7.27 -16.56
N LEU A 5 -2.42 6.44 -15.76
CA LEU A 5 -3.85 6.56 -15.49
C LEU A 5 -4.06 6.80 -14.00
N VAL A 6 -4.88 7.79 -13.68
CA VAL A 6 -5.26 8.13 -12.32
C VAL A 6 -6.78 8.04 -12.24
N ILE A 7 -7.27 7.27 -11.27
CA ILE A 7 -8.67 7.11 -10.96
C ILE A 7 -8.83 7.48 -9.50
N GLU A 8 -9.48 8.60 -9.22
CA GLU A 8 -9.66 9.11 -7.86
C GLU A 8 -11.11 9.56 -7.68
N LYS A 9 -11.67 9.29 -6.48
CA LYS A 9 -12.98 9.82 -6.03
C LYS A 9 -14.15 9.44 -6.94
N CYS A 10 -14.21 8.18 -7.36
CA CYS A 10 -15.27 7.66 -8.23
C CYS A 10 -16.42 7.02 -7.43
N GLN A 11 -17.04 7.78 -6.52
CA GLN A 11 -17.99 7.25 -5.52
C GLN A 11 -19.27 6.66 -6.12
N ASP A 12 -19.73 7.17 -7.26
CA ASP A 12 -20.93 6.66 -7.95
C ASP A 12 -20.62 5.58 -9.00
N VAL A 13 -19.33 5.29 -9.24
CA VAL A 13 -18.90 4.34 -10.27
C VAL A 13 -18.77 2.94 -9.68
N LYS A 14 -19.75 2.09 -10.00
CA LYS A 14 -19.80 0.70 -9.51
C LYS A 14 -18.67 -0.18 -10.03
N SER A 15 -18.19 0.07 -11.26
CA SER A 15 -17.11 -0.70 -11.86
C SER A 15 -16.35 0.10 -12.91
N ILE A 16 -15.03 -0.08 -12.92
CA ILE A 16 -14.13 0.45 -13.93
C ILE A 16 -13.41 -0.72 -14.58
N GLN A 17 -13.42 -0.73 -15.92
CA GLN A 17 -12.75 -1.75 -16.70
C GLN A 17 -11.69 -1.12 -17.59
N ILE A 18 -10.48 -1.68 -17.57
CA ILE A 18 -9.36 -1.24 -18.40
C ILE A 18 -8.94 -2.42 -19.27
N HIS A 19 -9.10 -2.26 -20.59
CA HIS A 19 -8.85 -3.32 -21.58
C HIS A 19 -7.71 -2.94 -22.51
N ASN A 20 -6.86 -3.92 -22.86
CA ASN A 20 -5.86 -3.85 -23.93
C ASN A 20 -4.99 -2.57 -23.89
N SER A 21 -4.64 -2.13 -22.68
CA SER A 21 -3.99 -0.85 -22.45
C SER A 21 -2.50 -1.01 -22.24
N ASN A 22 -1.74 -0.08 -22.81
CA ASN A 22 -0.29 0.02 -22.66
C ASN A 22 0.12 0.96 -21.51
N ILE A 23 -0.77 1.19 -20.54
CA ILE A 23 -0.45 1.95 -19.34
C ILE A 23 0.70 1.28 -18.58
N VAL A 24 1.57 2.13 -18.04
CA VAL A 24 2.74 1.72 -17.25
C VAL A 24 2.50 1.96 -15.77
N SER A 25 1.67 2.97 -15.46
CA SER A 25 1.39 3.39 -14.09
C SER A 25 -0.11 3.57 -13.90
N LEU A 26 -0.62 3.05 -12.80
CA LEU A 26 -2.01 3.16 -12.38
C LEU A 26 -2.08 3.65 -10.93
N ARG A 27 -2.78 4.76 -10.71
CA ARG A 27 -3.19 5.19 -9.37
C ARG A 27 -4.68 5.01 -9.20
N ILE A 28 -5.09 4.38 -8.10
CA ILE A 28 -6.49 4.17 -7.73
C ILE A 28 -6.80 4.67 -6.32
N SER A 29 -7.95 5.31 -6.17
CA SER A 29 -8.52 5.70 -4.89
C SER A 29 -10.04 5.57 -4.89
N GLU A 30 -10.59 4.93 -3.85
CA GLU A 30 -12.04 4.76 -3.65
C GLU A 30 -12.75 4.12 -4.85
N VAL A 31 -12.17 3.04 -5.40
CA VAL A 31 -12.78 2.27 -6.48
C VAL A 31 -13.36 0.99 -5.90
N GLU A 32 -14.66 0.78 -6.12
CA GLU A 32 -15.32 -0.46 -5.71
C GLU A 32 -14.78 -1.63 -6.56
N ASN A 33 -15.11 -1.70 -7.85
CA ASN A 33 -14.71 -2.83 -8.67
C ASN A 33 -13.81 -2.42 -9.84
N LEU A 34 -12.52 -2.73 -9.73
CA LEU A 34 -11.56 -2.59 -10.83
C LEU A 34 -11.37 -3.92 -11.56
N ILE A 35 -11.53 -3.91 -12.89
CA ILE A 35 -11.25 -5.06 -13.75
C ILE A 35 -10.16 -4.67 -14.75
N LEU A 36 -9.03 -5.37 -14.67
CA LEU A 36 -7.90 -5.19 -15.57
C LEU A 36 -7.82 -6.37 -16.53
N ILE A 37 -7.85 -6.10 -17.83
CA ILE A 37 -7.80 -7.12 -18.88
C ILE A 37 -6.70 -6.75 -19.88
N ASN A 38 -5.70 -7.64 -19.98
CA ASN A 38 -4.57 -7.48 -20.89
C ASN A 38 -3.88 -6.11 -20.77
N VAL A 39 -3.26 -5.87 -19.61
CA VAL A 39 -2.48 -4.65 -19.33
C VAL A 39 -0.99 -5.00 -19.13
N PRO A 40 -0.30 -5.53 -20.16
CA PRO A 40 1.00 -6.20 -20.00
C PRO A 40 2.16 -5.26 -19.65
N LYS A 41 1.96 -3.95 -19.74
CA LYS A 41 3.00 -2.94 -19.45
C LYS A 41 2.85 -2.29 -18.08
N LEU A 42 1.82 -2.66 -17.32
CA LEU A 42 1.56 -2.08 -16.01
C LEU A 42 2.60 -2.58 -15.01
N THR A 43 3.54 -1.72 -14.63
CA THR A 43 4.64 -2.04 -13.72
C THR A 43 4.60 -1.23 -12.42
N GLU A 44 3.80 -0.18 -12.37
CA GLU A 44 3.63 0.67 -11.19
C GLU A 44 2.15 0.78 -10.80
N VAL A 45 1.86 0.49 -9.54
CA VAL A 45 0.52 0.66 -8.96
C VAL A 45 0.60 1.45 -7.66
N VAL A 46 -0.28 2.43 -7.54
CA VAL A 46 -0.49 3.21 -6.31
C VAL A 46 -1.94 3.04 -5.87
N VAL A 47 -2.13 2.52 -4.66
CA VAL A 47 -3.45 2.34 -4.05
C VAL A 47 -3.60 3.30 -2.87
N ILE A 48 -4.66 4.09 -2.90
CA ILE A 48 -5.01 5.03 -1.83
C ILE A 48 -6.37 4.61 -1.25
N GLU A 49 -6.34 4.01 -0.07
CA GLU A 49 -7.53 3.56 0.64
C GLU A 49 -7.78 4.38 1.89
N GLN A 50 -8.90 5.10 1.90
CA GLN A 50 -9.34 5.89 3.06
C GLN A 50 -10.23 5.08 4.01
N ILE A 51 -10.94 4.07 3.48
CA ILE A 51 -11.88 3.22 4.20
C ILE A 51 -11.46 1.77 3.92
N CYS A 52 -11.38 0.96 4.97
CA CYS A 52 -10.82 -0.39 4.97
C CYS A 52 -11.37 -1.25 3.83
N ASN A 53 -10.54 -1.59 2.83
CA ASN A 53 -10.84 -2.70 1.95
C ASN A 53 -9.92 -3.89 2.24
N ASN A 54 -10.48 -5.06 2.05
CA ASN A 54 -9.80 -6.33 2.14
C ASN A 54 -8.65 -6.42 1.10
N TRP A 55 -7.40 -6.67 1.52
CA TRP A 55 -6.27 -6.81 0.58
C TRP A 55 -6.48 -7.90 -0.46
N SER A 56 -7.18 -8.97 -0.10
CA SER A 56 -7.52 -10.02 -1.07
C SER A 56 -8.28 -9.45 -2.26
N ARG A 57 -9.10 -8.41 -2.06
CA ARG A 57 -9.79 -7.68 -3.13
C ARG A 57 -8.81 -6.93 -4.01
N VAL A 58 -7.94 -6.10 -3.42
CA VAL A 58 -6.96 -5.31 -4.18
C VAL A 58 -6.08 -6.23 -5.03
N PHE A 59 -5.54 -7.30 -4.44
CA PHE A 59 -4.72 -8.26 -5.17
C PHE A 59 -5.50 -9.08 -6.20
N SER A 60 -6.77 -9.41 -5.92
CA SER A 60 -7.64 -10.06 -6.90
C SER A 60 -7.85 -9.17 -8.14
N GLN A 61 -8.07 -7.87 -7.95
CA GLN A 61 -8.22 -6.89 -9.04
C GLN A 61 -6.93 -6.70 -9.85
N LEU A 62 -5.78 -6.83 -9.19
CA LEU A 62 -4.45 -6.70 -9.81
C LEU A 62 -3.90 -8.03 -10.34
N SER A 63 -4.61 -9.15 -10.17
CA SER A 63 -4.13 -10.51 -10.46
C SER A 63 -3.48 -10.68 -11.83
N CYS A 64 -3.99 -10.02 -12.87
CA CYS A 64 -3.46 -10.10 -14.23
C CYS A 64 -2.06 -9.50 -14.42
N CYS A 65 -1.56 -8.71 -13.45
CA CYS A 65 -0.30 -7.96 -13.57
C CYS A 65 0.65 -8.14 -12.38
N LEU A 66 0.33 -8.97 -11.39
CA LEU A 66 1.16 -9.15 -10.19
C LEU A 66 2.60 -9.60 -10.53
N SER A 67 2.75 -10.51 -11.49
CA SER A 67 4.05 -11.10 -11.89
C SER A 67 4.96 -10.15 -12.67
N GLN A 68 4.46 -8.98 -13.07
CA GLN A 68 5.22 -7.97 -13.82
C GLN A 68 5.40 -6.67 -13.03
N LEU A 69 4.74 -6.55 -11.87
CA LEU A 69 4.73 -5.36 -11.07
C LEU A 69 6.11 -5.11 -10.45
N GLU A 70 6.68 -3.93 -10.68
CA GLU A 70 8.00 -3.54 -10.18
C GLU A 70 7.92 -2.56 -9.01
N LYS A 71 6.85 -1.74 -8.99
CA LYS A 71 6.63 -0.70 -7.98
C LYS A 71 5.22 -0.78 -7.43
N PHE A 72 5.11 -0.83 -6.12
CA PHE A 72 3.83 -0.81 -5.43
C PHE A 72 3.86 0.20 -4.30
N SER A 73 2.87 1.08 -4.26
CA SER A 73 2.69 2.05 -3.19
C SER A 73 1.30 1.94 -2.60
N LEU A 74 1.24 1.90 -1.27
CA LEU A 74 0.01 1.93 -0.51
C LEU A 74 -0.05 3.19 0.35
N VAL A 75 -1.22 3.80 0.40
CA VAL A 75 -1.58 4.79 1.41
C VAL A 75 -2.85 4.32 2.11
N THR A 76 -2.79 4.12 3.43
CA THR A 76 -3.94 3.69 4.23
C THR A 76 -3.89 4.22 5.67
N VAL A 77 -5.05 4.44 6.28
CA VAL A 77 -5.16 4.93 7.66
C VAL A 77 -5.28 3.78 8.68
N PHE A 78 -5.71 2.59 8.25
CA PHE A 78 -6.08 1.48 9.14
C PHE A 78 -5.38 0.16 8.77
N PRO A 79 -4.06 0.03 8.98
CA PRO A 79 -3.28 -1.11 8.48
C PRO A 79 -3.71 -2.48 9.04
N GLN A 80 -4.33 -2.53 10.22
CA GLN A 80 -4.63 -3.78 10.93
C GLN A 80 -5.86 -4.52 10.40
N GLU A 81 -6.91 -3.78 10.05
CA GLU A 81 -8.15 -4.38 9.52
C GLU A 81 -7.94 -4.93 8.11
N LEU A 82 -6.96 -4.38 7.39
CA LEU A 82 -6.71 -4.75 6.01
C LEU A 82 -6.13 -6.17 5.89
N MET A 83 -5.22 -6.54 6.81
CA MET A 83 -4.29 -7.66 6.63
C MET A 83 -4.54 -8.86 7.57
N LYS A 84 -5.66 -8.86 8.28
CA LYS A 84 -6.11 -10.01 9.07
C LYS A 84 -6.38 -11.17 8.11
N ASP A 85 -5.76 -12.32 8.35
CA ASP A 85 -5.98 -13.57 7.58
C ASP A 85 -5.64 -13.53 6.08
N SER A 86 -4.81 -12.56 5.65
CA SER A 86 -4.46 -12.39 4.24
C SER A 86 -3.20 -13.18 3.86
N GLU A 87 -3.35 -14.20 3.01
CA GLU A 87 -2.21 -14.71 2.23
C GLU A 87 -1.90 -13.69 1.12
N PHE A 88 -0.68 -13.13 1.17
CA PHE A 88 -0.22 -12.21 0.14
C PHE A 88 0.24 -13.03 -1.07
N PRO A 89 -0.22 -12.70 -2.29
CA PRO A 89 0.33 -13.33 -3.48
C PRO A 89 1.81 -12.95 -3.63
N GLU A 90 2.59 -13.83 -4.22
CA GLU A 90 3.99 -13.53 -4.50
C GLU A 90 4.11 -12.41 -5.54
N LEU A 91 4.85 -11.36 -5.18
CA LEU A 91 5.18 -10.23 -6.04
C LEU A 91 6.60 -10.38 -6.56
N SER A 92 6.79 -11.36 -7.44
CA SER A 92 8.11 -11.90 -7.82
C SER A 92 9.06 -10.92 -8.49
N LYS A 93 8.55 -9.82 -9.08
CA LYS A 93 9.37 -8.76 -9.71
C LYS A 93 9.36 -7.44 -8.96
N LEU A 94 8.73 -7.38 -7.79
CA LEU A 94 8.59 -6.12 -7.06
C LEU A 94 9.93 -5.70 -6.47
N LYS A 95 10.43 -4.55 -6.94
CA LYS A 95 11.69 -3.95 -6.50
C LYS A 95 11.48 -2.83 -5.48
N PHE A 96 10.34 -2.14 -5.57
CA PHE A 96 10.04 -1.00 -4.72
C PHE A 96 8.67 -1.15 -4.05
N LEU A 97 8.68 -1.16 -2.72
CA LEU A 97 7.48 -1.15 -1.89
C LEU A 97 7.47 0.12 -1.04
N ARG A 98 6.42 0.94 -1.18
CA ARG A 98 6.14 2.06 -0.28
C ARG A 98 4.85 1.82 0.47
N MET A 99 4.88 2.03 1.77
CA MET A 99 3.70 2.00 2.62
C MET A 99 3.62 3.29 3.43
N ASN A 100 2.54 4.02 3.26
CA ASN A 100 2.16 5.11 4.14
C ASN A 100 0.96 4.64 4.97
N VAL A 101 1.19 4.40 6.26
CA VAL A 101 0.21 3.78 7.16
C VAL A 101 -0.09 4.68 8.35
N GLY A 102 -1.37 4.73 8.76
CA GLY A 102 -1.77 5.36 10.01
C GLY A 102 -1.21 4.60 11.23
N ALA A 103 -0.53 5.31 12.12
CA ALA A 103 0.02 4.74 13.35
C ALA A 103 -0.86 5.07 14.56
N TRP A 104 -1.44 4.04 15.18
CA TRP A 104 -2.19 4.14 16.44
C TRP A 104 -1.39 3.44 17.54
N LYS A 105 -1.56 3.87 18.81
CA LYS A 105 -0.70 3.47 19.93
C LYS A 105 -0.55 1.96 20.12
N ASP A 106 -1.57 1.18 19.75
CA ASP A 106 -1.60 -0.27 19.97
C ASP A 106 -1.48 -1.09 18.66
N HIS A 107 -1.15 -0.43 17.54
CA HIS A 107 -1.10 -1.12 16.26
C HIS A 107 0.23 -1.84 16.02
N SER A 108 0.20 -3.18 16.07
CA SER A 108 1.28 -4.05 15.62
C SER A 108 1.58 -3.87 14.14
N LEU A 109 2.85 -3.60 13.81
CA LEU A 109 3.39 -3.59 12.46
C LEU A 109 3.82 -4.97 11.97
N MET A 110 3.64 -6.04 12.78
CA MET A 110 4.04 -7.39 12.38
C MET A 110 3.38 -7.83 11.08
N VAL A 111 2.20 -7.32 10.79
CA VAL A 111 1.48 -7.69 9.59
C VAL A 111 2.15 -7.21 8.29
N LEU A 112 2.96 -6.15 8.38
CA LEU A 112 3.82 -5.69 7.28
C LEU A 112 4.90 -6.72 6.92
N THR A 113 5.29 -7.58 7.87
CA THR A 113 6.32 -8.59 7.64
C THR A 113 5.86 -9.67 6.66
N SER A 114 4.57 -10.04 6.68
CA SER A 114 4.01 -11.01 5.72
C SER A 114 4.05 -10.46 4.29
N MET A 115 3.74 -9.18 4.12
CA MET A 115 3.80 -8.53 2.80
C MET A 115 5.25 -8.44 2.28
N ILE A 116 6.20 -8.10 3.15
CA ILE A 116 7.63 -8.08 2.77
C ILE A 116 8.10 -9.47 2.37
N LYS A 117 7.69 -10.52 3.09
CA LYS A 117 8.02 -11.92 2.76
C LYS A 117 7.47 -12.35 1.39
N ALA A 118 6.36 -11.78 0.94
CA ALA A 118 5.80 -12.06 -0.37
C ALA A 118 6.54 -11.36 -1.53
N CYS A 119 7.56 -10.53 -1.25
CA CYS A 119 8.31 -9.76 -2.24
C CYS A 119 9.78 -10.25 -2.30
N PRO A 120 10.09 -11.37 -2.98
CA PRO A 120 11.43 -11.97 -2.93
C PRO A 120 12.53 -11.11 -3.58
N CYS A 121 12.18 -10.23 -4.52
CA CYS A 121 13.12 -9.35 -5.22
C CYS A 121 13.11 -7.90 -4.72
N LEU A 122 12.63 -7.68 -3.49
CA LEU A 122 12.49 -6.33 -2.95
C LEU A 122 13.85 -5.67 -2.70
N GLU A 123 14.17 -4.65 -3.49
CA GLU A 123 15.42 -3.88 -3.37
C GLU A 123 15.27 -2.70 -2.40
N ARG A 124 14.07 -2.10 -2.33
CA ARG A 124 13.80 -0.93 -1.51
C ARG A 124 12.42 -0.97 -0.87
N PHE A 125 12.43 -0.86 0.45
CA PHE A 125 11.23 -0.72 1.27
C PHE A 125 11.20 0.67 1.93
N VAL A 126 10.06 1.36 1.82
CA VAL A 126 9.82 2.66 2.47
C VAL A 126 8.57 2.56 3.32
N LEU A 127 8.73 2.73 4.63
CA LEU A 127 7.62 2.86 5.58
C LEU A 127 7.51 4.31 6.04
N GLN A 128 6.33 4.89 5.87
CA GLN A 128 5.96 6.19 6.40
C GLN A 128 4.79 6.01 7.35
N LEU A 129 4.92 6.57 8.55
CA LEU A 129 3.90 6.52 9.58
C LEU A 129 3.20 7.88 9.63
N CYS A 130 1.93 7.93 9.26
CA CYS A 130 1.11 9.11 9.43
C CYS A 130 0.55 9.13 10.85
N ARG A 131 1.02 10.08 11.67
CA ARG A 131 0.40 10.39 12.96
C ARG A 131 -0.88 11.16 12.68
N MET A 132 -2.03 10.49 12.75
CA MET A 132 -3.30 11.20 12.75
C MET A 132 -3.40 12.03 14.04
N GLY A 133 -3.46 13.34 13.88
CA GLY A 133 -3.64 14.27 14.99
C GLY A 133 -4.99 14.03 15.66
N ILE A 134 -4.95 13.60 16.92
CA ILE A 134 -5.93 13.87 17.99
C ILE A 134 -7.35 13.30 17.77
N LEU A 135 -7.54 12.05 18.20
CA LEU A 135 -8.48 11.77 19.30
C LEU A 135 -7.64 11.27 20.48
N GLN A 136 -6.76 12.13 21.01
CA GLN A 136 -6.02 11.82 22.23
C GLN A 136 -7.00 11.92 23.39
N THR A 137 -7.51 10.80 23.88
CA THR A 137 -7.82 10.72 25.31
C THR A 137 -6.48 10.65 26.03
N ASN A 138 -6.21 11.71 26.79
CA ASN A 138 -5.01 11.89 27.60
C ASN A 138 -4.80 10.67 28.51
N ARG A 139 -3.82 9.82 28.21
CA ARG A 139 -3.12 9.03 29.23
C ARG A 139 -1.64 8.89 28.87
N GLU A 140 -0.86 9.07 29.92
CA GLU A 140 0.58 9.33 29.99
C GLU A 140 1.41 8.22 29.35
N THR A 141 2.55 8.62 28.80
CA THR A 141 3.54 7.73 28.18
C THR A 141 4.51 7.21 29.23
N GLU A 142 4.55 5.90 29.46
CA GLU A 142 5.65 5.25 30.16
C GLU A 142 6.47 4.37 29.20
N GLY A 143 7.79 4.55 29.26
CA GLY A 143 8.80 3.52 28.94
C GLY A 143 8.99 3.12 27.47
N GLY A 144 9.91 3.79 26.77
CA GLY A 144 10.40 3.33 25.47
C GLY A 144 11.19 2.02 25.59
N ALA A 145 10.78 0.99 24.84
CA ALA A 145 11.55 -0.24 24.66
C ALA A 145 12.46 -0.14 23.44
N GLU A 146 13.72 -0.53 23.62
CA GLU A 146 14.78 -0.55 22.61
C GLU A 146 14.52 -1.61 21.53
N CYS A 147 14.55 -1.22 20.25
CA CYS A 147 14.30 -2.12 19.12
C CYS A 147 15.56 -2.92 18.75
N THR A 148 15.55 -4.24 18.95
CA THR A 148 16.68 -5.18 18.76
C THR A 148 16.70 -5.91 17.41
N HIS A 149 16.23 -5.29 16.31
CA HIS A 149 16.25 -5.95 14.99
C HIS A 149 17.49 -5.59 14.16
N LYS A 150 18.38 -6.59 13.97
CA LYS A 150 19.70 -6.50 13.30
C LYS A 150 19.69 -6.29 11.77
N TYR A 151 18.52 -6.23 11.12
CA TYR A 151 18.41 -6.24 9.65
C TYR A 151 17.90 -4.93 9.04
N LEU A 152 17.60 -3.93 9.85
CA LEU A 152 17.12 -2.63 9.37
C LEU A 152 18.22 -1.58 9.61
N LYS A 153 18.93 -1.19 8.53
CA LYS A 153 19.61 0.11 8.53
C LYS A 153 18.51 1.17 8.53
N SER A 154 18.30 1.79 9.68
CA SER A 154 17.45 2.97 9.83
C SER A 154 18.19 4.16 9.23
N ASP A 155 18.12 4.29 7.90
CA ASP A 155 18.45 5.57 7.28
C ASP A 155 17.29 6.52 7.56
N ARG A 156 17.51 7.34 8.60
CA ARG A 156 16.62 8.43 9.00
C ARG A 156 16.22 9.23 7.77
N VAL A 157 14.93 9.23 7.45
CA VAL A 157 14.33 10.28 6.62
C VAL A 157 13.09 10.80 7.35
N PHE A 158 13.34 11.72 8.27
CA PHE A 158 12.36 12.72 8.66
C PHE A 158 12.35 13.78 7.56
N TRP A 159 11.25 13.93 6.84
CA TRP A 159 10.79 15.25 6.39
C TRP A 159 9.27 15.29 6.43
N ILE A 160 8.79 16.13 7.34
CA ILE A 160 7.42 16.61 7.48
C ILE A 160 7.17 17.58 6.33
N LEU A 161 6.11 17.39 5.54
CA LEU A 161 5.39 18.48 4.84
C LEU A 161 3.91 18.10 4.61
N TRP A 162 3.02 18.71 5.40
CA TRP A 162 1.69 19.21 4.97
C TRP A 162 1.90 20.66 4.45
N PRO A 163 0.93 21.39 3.86
CA PRO A 163 -0.38 20.98 3.37
C PRO A 163 -0.71 21.45 1.93
N TYR A 164 -1.74 20.87 1.31
CA TYR A 164 -2.97 21.52 0.79
C TYR A 164 -4.00 20.44 0.46
#